data_AF-A0A3Q7SNU6-F1
#
_entry.id   AF-A0A3Q7SNU6-F1
#
_cell.length_a   1.000
_cell.length_b   1.000
_cell.length_c   1.000
_cell.angle_alpha   90.00
_cell.angle_beta   90.00
_cell.angle_gamma   90.00
#
_symmetry.space_group_name_H-M   'P 1'
#
loop_
_entity.id
_entity.type
_entity.pdbx_description
1 polymer ?
#
loop_
_entity_poly.entity_id
_entity_poly.type
_entity_poly.pdbx_seq_one_letter_code
_entity_poly.pdbx_strand_id
1 'polypeptide(L)'
;MRYESELLIMAQELELEDHQSRLEQKLRQKMLKEESQKDENDLNEEQELFSEMMQVIEQRDRLVCSLEEQRIKEKAEDQHFESFIFSRGYQLSRT
;
A
#
# COMPACT_ATOMS: atom_id res chain seq x y z
N MET A 1 16.99 1.81 10.59
CA MET A 1 16.39 0.79 9.72
C MET A 1 14.86 0.90 9.75
N ARG A 2 14.17 0.72 10.90
CA ARG A 2 12.69 0.78 11.00
C ARG A 2 12.05 2.02 10.35
N TYR A 3 12.49 3.20 10.76
CA TYR A 3 11.99 4.49 10.23
C TYR A 3 12.25 4.70 8.73
N GLU A 4 13.37 4.20 8.21
CA GLU A 4 13.70 4.33 6.78
C GLU A 4 12.80 3.42 5.94
N SER A 5 12.54 2.19 6.39
CA SER A 5 11.58 1.28 5.75
C SER A 5 10.17 1.85 5.74
N GLU A 6 9.71 2.45 6.84
CA GLU A 6 8.42 3.13 6.93
C GLU A 6 8.33 4.29 5.92
N LEU A 7 9.37 5.13 5.83
CA LEU A 7 9.42 6.24 4.87
C LEU A 7 9.35 5.76 3.42
N LEU A 8 10.06 4.69 3.08
CA LEU A 8 10.03 4.11 1.73
C LEU A 8 8.64 3.57 1.38
N ILE A 9 7.96 2.91 2.32
CA ILE A 9 6.61 2.39 2.10
C ILE A 9 5.61 3.54 1.93
N MET A 10 5.68 4.59 2.76
CA MET A 10 4.81 5.76 2.59
C MET A 10 5.03 6.45 1.24
N ALA A 11 6.28 6.55 0.76
CA ALA A 11 6.56 7.10 -0.55
C ALA A 11 5.90 6.27 -1.67
N GLN A 12 6.00 4.94 -1.58
CA GLN A 12 5.34 4.03 -2.53
C GLN A 12 3.82 4.12 -2.47
N GLU A 13 3.22 4.24 -1.28
CA GLU A 13 1.78 4.43 -1.13
C GLU A 13 1.31 5.71 -1.82
N LEU A 14 2.02 6.83 -1.61
CA LEU A 14 1.69 8.11 -2.25
C LEU A 14 1.76 8.04 -3.78
N GLU A 15 2.75 7.34 -4.34
CA GLU A 15 2.86 7.12 -5.79
C GLU A 15 1.68 6.32 -6.34
N LEU A 16 1.28 5.26 -5.63
CA LEU A 16 0.11 4.45 -6.00
C LEU A 16 -1.20 5.24 -5.88
N GLU A 17 -1.34 6.10 -4.87
CA GLU A 17 -2.50 6.97 -4.71
C GLU A 17 -2.62 8.01 -5.84
N ASP A 18 -1.51 8.66 -6.22
CA ASP A 18 -1.49 9.59 -7.37
C ASP A 18 -1.85 8.85 -8.66
N HIS A 19 -1.30 7.67 -8.87
CA HIS A 19 -1.60 6.86 -10.04
C HIS A 19 -3.07 6.42 -10.07
N GLN A 20 -3.62 5.94 -8.95
CA GLN A 20 -5.04 5.61 -8.80
C GLN A 20 -5.93 6.82 -9.12
N SER A 21 -5.60 8.01 -8.61
CA SER A 21 -6.34 9.24 -8.86
C SER A 21 -6.37 9.61 -10.35
N ARG A 22 -5.24 9.48 -11.05
CA ARG A 22 -5.16 9.71 -12.50
C ARG A 22 -6.00 8.72 -13.30
N LEU A 23 -5.98 7.43 -12.92
CA LEU A 23 -6.79 6.41 -13.58
C LEU A 23 -8.28 6.66 -13.38
N GLU A 24 -8.69 6.99 -12.16
CA GLU A 24 -10.08 7.33 -11.84
C GLU A 24 -10.55 8.55 -12.64
N GLN A 25 -9.73 9.60 -12.73
CA GLN A 25 -10.07 10.78 -13.51
C GLN A 25 -10.26 10.45 -15.01
N LYS A 26 -9.36 9.64 -15.59
CA LYS A 26 -9.48 9.20 -16.99
C LYS A 26 -10.74 8.37 -17.21
N LEU A 27 -11.04 7.44 -16.30
CA LEU A 27 -12.23 6.60 -16.39
C LEU A 27 -13.51 7.45 -16.31
N ARG A 28 -13.58 8.39 -15.36
CA ARG A 28 -14.71 9.34 -15.24
C ARG A 28 -14.90 10.15 -16.52
N GLN A 29 -13.83 10.61 -17.16
CA GLN A 29 -13.92 11.35 -18.41
C GLN A 29 -14.51 10.51 -19.56
N LYS A 30 -14.14 9.23 -19.65
CA LYS A 30 -14.69 8.31 -20.65
C LYS A 30 -16.17 7.99 -20.41
N MET A 31 -16.54 7.79 -19.15
CA MET A 31 -17.93 7.55 -18.74
C MET A 31 -18.87 8.74 -18.99
N LEU A 32 -18.37 9.94 -19.31
CA LEU A 32 -19.22 11.07 -19.73
C LEU A 32 -19.82 10.86 -21.12
N LYS A 33 -19.23 9.99 -21.94
CA LYS A 33 -19.76 9.62 -23.26
C LYS A 33 -20.95 8.70 -23.08
N GLU A 34 -22.08 9.00 -23.74
CA GLU A 34 -23.25 8.13 -23.70
C GLU A 34 -22.92 6.74 -24.25
N GLU A 35 -23.47 5.71 -23.61
CA GLU A 35 -23.30 4.31 -24.02
C GLU A 35 -23.74 4.06 -25.47
N SER A 36 -24.76 4.79 -25.94
CA SER A 36 -25.26 4.74 -27.32
C SER A 36 -24.25 5.22 -28.37
N GLN A 37 -23.23 5.98 -27.94
CA GLN A 37 -22.21 6.59 -28.78
C GLN A 37 -20.84 5.91 -28.64
N LYS A 38 -20.69 4.98 -27.69
CA LYS A 38 -19.44 4.23 -27.48
C LYS A 38 -19.25 3.19 -28.56
N ASP A 39 -18.03 3.09 -29.05
CA ASP A 39 -17.62 1.97 -29.89
C ASP A 39 -16.95 0.86 -29.05
N GLU A 40 -16.59 -0.25 -29.70
CA GLU A 40 -15.95 -1.39 -29.03
C GLU A 40 -14.58 -1.01 -28.45
N ASN A 41 -13.88 -0.05 -29.05
CA ASN A 41 -12.59 0.43 -28.54
C ASN A 41 -12.78 1.25 -27.26
N ASP A 42 -13.80 2.12 -27.20
CA ASP A 42 -14.12 2.88 -26.00
C ASP A 42 -14.39 1.94 -24.81
N LEU A 43 -15.16 0.87 -25.04
CA LEU A 43 -15.48 -0.13 -24.02
C LEU A 43 -14.22 -0.90 -23.58
N ASN A 44 -13.37 -1.29 -24.53
CA ASN A 44 -12.13 -1.98 -24.21
C ASN A 44 -11.18 -1.07 -23.40
N GLU A 45 -11.04 0.20 -23.78
CA GLU A 45 -10.23 1.17 -23.03
C GLU A 45 -10.78 1.43 -21.62
N GLU A 46 -12.11 1.50 -21.44
CA GLU A 46 -12.72 1.58 -20.10
C GLU A 46 -12.41 0.34 -19.24
N GLN A 47 -12.49 -0.85 -19.84
CA GLN A 47 -12.19 -2.10 -19.16
C GLN A 47 -10.71 -2.23 -18.79
N GLU A 48 -9.80 -1.81 -19.66
CA GLU A 48 -8.36 -1.76 -19.40
C GLU A 48 -8.04 -0.80 -18.26
N LEU A 49 -8.58 0.43 -18.28
CA LEU A 49 -8.40 1.40 -17.20
C LEU A 49 -8.92 0.90 -15.86
N PHE A 50 -10.08 0.23 -15.85
CA PHE A 50 -10.64 -0.35 -14.64
C PHE A 50 -9.76 -1.50 -14.12
N SER A 51 -9.26 -2.34 -15.01
CA SER A 51 -8.37 -3.44 -14.67
C SER A 51 -7.05 -2.93 -14.08
N GLU A 52 -6.47 -1.89 -14.67
CA GLU A 52 -5.27 -1.22 -14.16
C GLU A 52 -5.54 -0.62 -12.78
N MET A 53 -6.65 0.08 -12.59
CA MET A 53 -7.03 0.64 -11.29
C MET A 53 -7.17 -0.45 -10.22
N MET A 54 -7.72 -1.62 -10.56
CA MET A 54 -7.80 -2.74 -9.62
C MET A 54 -6.43 -3.30 -9.25
N GLN A 55 -5.48 -3.36 -10.19
CA GLN A 55 -4.11 -3.77 -9.89
C GLN A 55 -3.41 -2.80 -8.94
N VAL A 56 -3.67 -1.49 -9.06
CA VAL A 56 -3.12 -0.47 -8.16
C VAL A 56 -3.67 -0.64 -6.74
N ILE A 57 -4.99 -0.89 -6.61
CA ILE A 57 -5.62 -1.17 -5.32
C ILE A 57 -5.01 -2.42 -4.68
N GLU A 58 -4.80 -3.49 -5.46
CA GLU A 58 -4.16 -4.71 -4.98
C GLU A 58 -2.71 -4.46 -4.53
N GLN A 59 -1.96 -3.64 -5.25
CA GLN A 59 -0.60 -3.25 -4.84
C GLN A 59 -0.59 -2.49 -3.52
N ARG A 60 -1.53 -1.57 -3.31
CA ARG A 60 -1.69 -0.86 -2.03
C ARG A 60 -2.03 -1.82 -0.89
N ASP A 61 -2.92 -2.78 -1.12
CA ASP A 61 -3.27 -3.80 -0.13
C ASP A 61 -2.04 -4.62 0.28
N ARG A 62 -1.19 -5.00 -0.68
CA ARG A 62 0.08 -5.68 -0.39
C ARG A 62 1.04 -4.84 0.46
N LEU A 63 1.10 -3.52 0.26
CA LEU A 63 1.91 -2.62 1.10
C LEU A 63 1.40 -2.62 2.55
N VAL A 64 0.07 -2.57 2.74
CA VAL A 64 -0.55 -2.65 4.06
C VAL A 64 -0.23 -3.99 4.75
N CYS A 65 -0.33 -5.11 4.02
CA CYS A 65 0.06 -6.41 4.54
C CYS A 65 1.54 -6.44 4.96
N SER A 66 2.43 -5.88 4.14
CA SER A 66 3.87 -5.84 4.43
C SER A 66 4.18 -5.02 5.69
N LEU A 67 3.50 -3.88 5.89
CA LEU A 67 3.64 -3.06 7.10
C LEU A 67 3.23 -3.84 8.36
N GLU A 68 2.10 -4.55 8.30
CA GLU A 68 1.64 -5.34 9.44
C GLU A 68 2.59 -6.50 9.76
N GLU A 69 3.11 -7.18 8.74
CA GLU A 69 4.13 -8.23 8.90
C GLU A 69 5.40 -7.69 9.56
N GLN A 70 5.90 -6.52 9.10
CA GLN A 70 7.05 -5.87 9.71
C GLN A 70 6.79 -5.51 11.17
N ARG A 71 5.63 -4.92 11.47
CA ARG A 71 5.23 -4.53 12.83
C ARG A 71 5.20 -5.72 13.79
N ILE A 72 4.66 -6.86 13.34
CA ILE A 72 4.61 -8.10 14.14
C ILE A 72 6.02 -8.61 14.41
N LYS A 73 6.87 -8.64 13.38
CA LYS A 73 8.25 -9.12 13.49
C LYS A 73 9.07 -8.27 14.45
N GLU A 74 9.00 -6.95 14.32
CA GLU A 74 9.71 -6.01 15.19
C GLU A 74 9.28 -6.14 16.65
N LYS A 75 7.98 -6.31 16.90
CA LYS A 75 7.47 -6.57 18.25
C LYS A 75 8.03 -7.86 18.85
N ALA A 76 8.16 -8.91 18.04
CA ALA A 76 8.72 -10.19 18.48
C ALA A 76 10.24 -10.06 18.78
N GLU A 77 10.96 -9.31 17.96
CA GLU A 77 12.39 -9.01 18.18
C GLU A 77 12.60 -8.22 19.48
N ASP A 78 11.77 -7.21 19.74
CA ASP A 78 11.83 -6.40 20.97
C ASP A 78 11.53 -7.26 22.21
N GLN A 79 10.50 -8.11 22.16
CA GLN A 79 10.16 -9.04 23.25
C GLN A 79 11.28 -10.04 23.54
N HIS A 80 11.90 -10.59 22.50
CA HIS A 80 13.01 -11.52 22.64
C HIS A 80 14.23 -10.82 23.26
N PHE A 81 14.52 -9.58 22.81
CA PHE A 81 15.60 -8.79 23.36
C PHE A 81 15.37 -8.43 24.83
N GLU A 82 14.18 -7.95 25.20
CA GLU A 82 13.82 -7.68 26.59
C GLU A 82 13.98 -8.91 27.48
N SER A 83 13.48 -10.07 27.02
CA SER A 83 13.61 -11.35 27.73
C SER A 83 15.06 -11.76 27.94
N PHE A 84 15.90 -11.59 26.91
CA PHE A 84 17.34 -11.86 26.99
C PHE A 84 18.05 -10.95 28.00
N ILE A 85 17.75 -9.65 28.00
CA ILE A 85 18.32 -8.67 28.94
C ILE A 85 17.90 -9.00 30.38
N PHE A 86 16.63 -9.34 30.59
CA PHE A 86 16.10 -9.72 31.91
C PHE A 86 16.74 -11.01 32.43
N SER A 87 16.95 -12.01 31.56
CA SER A 87 17.60 -13.28 31.92
C SER A 87 19.05 -13.12 32.40
N ARG A 88 19.72 -12.04 31.99
CA ARG A 88 21.09 -11.70 32.41
C ARG A 88 21.16 -10.80 33.65
N GLY A 89 20.02 -10.50 34.28
CA GLY A 89 19.94 -9.70 35.52
C GLY A 89 20.05 -8.18 35.33
N TYR A 90 20.00 -7.69 34.09
CA TYR A 90 20.00 -6.25 33.82
C TYR A 90 18.56 -5.70 33.91
N GLN A 91 18.34 -4.70 34.77
CA GLN A 91 17.07 -3.96 34.80
C GLN A 91 17.11 -2.85 33.75
N LEU A 92 16.18 -2.90 32.79
CA LEU A 92 15.92 -1.79 31.88
C LEU A 92 15.39 -0.61 32.70
N SER A 93 16.23 0.39 32.91
CA SER A 93 15.82 1.67 33.50
C SER A 93 15.01 2.41 32.42
N ARG A 94 13.68 2.42 32.54
CA ARG A 94 12.83 3.29 31.69
C ARG A 94 13.02 4.74 32.16
N THR A 95 13.76 5.52 31.39
CA THR A 95 13.70 7.00 31.43
C THR A 95 12.59 7.49 30.52
#